data_AF-A0A2D5S170-F1
#
_entry.id   AF-A0A2D5S170-F1
#
_cell.length_a   1.000
_cell.length_b   1.000
_cell.length_c   1.000
_cell.angle_alpha   90.00
_cell.angle_beta   90.00
_cell.angle_gamma   90.00
#
_symmetry.space_group_name_H-M   'P 1'
#
loop_
_entity.id
_entity.type
_entity.pdbx_description
1 polymer ?
#
loop_
_entity_poly.entity_id
_entity_poly.type
_entity_poly.pdbx_seq_one_letter_code
_entity_poly.pdbx_strand_id
1 'polypeptide(L)' 'MTFNLNKEIEQLNKLKKLRTKKRHKPSKLDKYQYQLRKFYENGHTKADLQLWLAKRGVKVHWTTVKRWIDKNA' A
#
# COMPACT_ATOMS: atom_id res chain seq x y z
N MET A 1 -12.13 -45.88 2.00
CA MET A 1 -11.75 -44.51 2.37
C MET A 1 -12.96 -43.83 2.97
N THR A 2 -12.85 -43.32 4.20
CA THR A 2 -13.98 -42.68 4.90
C THR A 2 -14.01 -41.20 4.58
N PHE A 3 -15.01 -40.78 3.82
CA PHE A 3 -15.28 -39.37 3.55
C PHE A 3 -15.82 -38.71 4.83
N ASN A 4 -15.08 -37.77 5.38
CA ASN A 4 -15.50 -37.03 6.57
C ASN A 4 -15.95 -35.62 6.17
N LEU A 5 -17.27 -35.46 6.07
CA LEU A 5 -17.92 -34.22 5.62
C LEU A 5 -17.49 -32.99 6.42
N ASN A 6 -17.29 -33.11 7.74
CA ASN A 6 -16.93 -31.98 8.59
C ASN A 6 -15.50 -31.48 8.29
N LYS A 7 -14.56 -32.40 8.00
CA LYS A 7 -13.19 -32.02 7.61
C LYS A 7 -13.16 -31.32 6.26
N GLU A 8 -13.95 -31.81 5.30
CA GLU A 8 -14.11 -31.21 3.97
C GLU A 8 -14.70 -29.79 4.05
N ILE A 9 -15.72 -29.58 4.90
CA ILE A 9 -16.32 -28.25 5.13
C ILE A 9 -15.29 -27.29 5.75
N GLU A 10 -14.50 -27.72 6.73
CA GLU A 10 -13.44 -26.90 7.30
C GLU A 10 -12.37 -26.50 6.29
N GLN A 11 -11.91 -27.47 5.48
CA GLN A 11 -10.95 -27.20 4.41
C GLN A 11 -11.52 -26.22 3.38
N LEU A 12 -12.78 -26.41 2.97
CA LEU A 12 -13.47 -25.52 2.05
C LEU A 12 -13.57 -24.08 2.61
N ASN A 13 -13.89 -23.92 3.90
CA ASN A 13 -13.98 -22.62 4.54
C ASN A 13 -12.61 -21.92 4.65
N LYS A 14 -11.54 -22.67 4.94
CA LYS A 14 -10.16 -22.13 4.92
C LYS A 14 -9.77 -21.64 3.53
N LEU A 15 -10.07 -22.41 2.48
CA LEU A 15 -9.81 -22.02 1.09
C LEU A 15 -10.61 -20.78 0.68
N LYS A 16 -11.90 -20.71 1.05
CA LYS A 16 -12.73 -19.51 0.83
C LYS A 16 -12.12 -18.27 1.49
N LYS A 17 -11.68 -18.37 2.74
CA LYS A 17 -11.05 -17.28 3.49
C LYS A 17 -9.73 -16.81 2.87
N LEU A 18 -8.93 -17.74 2.35
CA LEU A 18 -7.70 -17.41 1.62
C LEU A 18 -7.99 -16.70 0.30
N ARG A 19 -9.05 -17.10 -0.42
CA ARG A 19 -9.46 -16.48 -1.68
C ARG A 19 -10.03 -15.07 -1.49
N THR A 20 -10.74 -14.82 -0.41
CA THR A 20 -11.34 -13.51 -0.10
C THR A 20 -10.38 -12.55 0.59
N LYS A 21 -9.18 -13.01 1.00
CA LYS A 21 -8.16 -12.14 1.60
C LYS A 21 -7.67 -11.12 0.57
N LYS A 22 -8.20 -9.90 0.66
CA LYS A 22 -7.81 -8.77 -0.18
C LYS A 22 -6.32 -8.49 0.04
N ARG A 23 -5.50 -8.69 -1.00
CA ARG A 23 -4.06 -8.39 -0.92
C ARG A 23 -3.89 -6.87 -0.89
N HIS A 24 -3.34 -6.35 0.20
CA HIS A 24 -2.88 -4.97 0.24
C HIS A 24 -1.66 -4.84 -0.66
N LYS A 25 -1.78 -4.01 -1.71
CA LYS A 25 -0.63 -3.63 -2.52
C LYS A 25 -0.02 -2.38 -1.91
N PRO A 26 1.31 -2.36 -1.64
CA PRO A 26 1.97 -1.15 -1.19
C PRO A 26 1.82 -0.06 -2.25
N SER A 27 1.76 1.19 -1.80
CA SER A 27 1.77 2.35 -2.68
C SER A 27 3.10 2.42 -3.43
N LYS A 28 3.09 2.94 -4.66
CA LYS A 28 4.33 3.26 -5.38
C LYS A 28 5.20 4.29 -4.61
N LEU A 29 4.55 5.09 -3.76
CA LEU A 29 5.20 6.07 -2.88
C LEU A 29 5.95 5.41 -1.71
N ASP A 30 5.55 4.20 -1.29
CA ASP A 30 6.18 3.50 -0.17
C ASP A 30 7.65 3.18 -0.47
N LYS A 31 8.00 3.01 -1.75
CA LYS A 31 9.40 2.88 -2.21
C LYS A 31 10.28 4.06 -1.80
N TYR A 32 9.71 5.25 -1.65
CA TYR A 32 10.41 6.49 -1.31
C TYR A 32 10.02 7.00 0.09
N GLN A 33 9.48 6.14 0.95
CA GLN A 33 8.93 6.52 2.25
C GLN A 33 9.91 7.34 3.10
N TYR A 34 11.15 6.86 3.19
CA TYR A 34 12.20 7.51 3.97
C TYR A 34 12.48 8.93 3.47
N GLN A 35 12.66 9.10 2.16
CA GLN A 35 12.98 10.39 1.56
C GLN A 35 11.80 11.36 1.70
N LEU A 36 10.58 10.90 1.43
CA LEU A 36 9.38 11.74 1.53
C LEU A 36 9.19 12.26 2.96
N ARG A 37 9.42 11.41 3.98
CA ARG A 37 9.41 11.83 5.39
C ARG A 37 10.48 12.86 5.68
N LYS A 38 11.73 12.63 5.26
CA LYS A 38 12.84 13.58 5.48
C LYS A 38 12.60 14.94 4.84
N PHE A 39 12.08 14.97 3.62
CA PHE A 39 11.70 16.23 2.97
C PHE A 39 10.59 16.96 3.73
N TYR A 40 9.58 16.22 4.20
CA TYR A 40 8.48 16.81 4.96
C TYR A 40 8.93 17.33 6.33
N GLU A 41 9.77 16.59 7.06
CA GLU A 41 10.42 17.02 8.31
C GLU A 41 11.25 18.29 8.13
N ASN A 42 11.90 18.45 6.97
CA ASN A 42 12.66 19.65 6.60
C ASN A 42 11.78 20.82 6.10
N GLY A 43 10.45 20.71 6.19
CA GLY A 43 9.51 21.78 5.85
C GLY A 43 9.22 21.95 4.35
N HIS A 44 9.62 21.00 3.49
CA HIS A 44 9.27 21.08 2.07
C HIS A 44 7.78 20.88 1.81
N THR A 45 7.27 21.54 0.77
CA THR A 45 5.84 21.45 0.45
C THR A 45 5.49 20.13 -0.24
N LYS A 46 4.21 19.76 -0.17
CA LYS A 46 3.66 18.57 -0.85
C LYS A 46 3.78 18.66 -2.38
N ALA A 47 3.86 19.87 -2.93
CA ALA A 47 4.12 20.12 -4.35
C ALA A 47 5.59 19.84 -4.70
N ASP A 48 6.55 20.26 -3.86
CA ASP A 48 7.98 19.98 -4.06
C ASP A 48 8.27 18.48 -4.05
N LEU A 49 7.63 17.76 -3.13
CA LEU A 49 7.66 16.30 -3.05
C LEU A 49 7.14 15.65 -4.35
N GLN A 50 6.07 16.19 -4.93
CA GLN A 50 5.52 15.71 -6.20
C GLN A 50 6.48 15.96 -7.38
N LEU A 51 7.08 17.15 -7.44
CA LEU A 51 8.08 17.47 -8.46
C LEU A 51 9.30 16.56 -8.35
N TRP A 52 9.78 16.31 -7.13
CA TRP A 52 10.89 15.41 -6.86
C TRP A 52 10.60 13.96 -7.29
N LEU A 53 9.37 13.48 -7.07
CA LEU A 53 8.92 12.17 -7.55
C LEU A 53 8.82 12.11 -9.07
N ALA A 54 8.34 13.18 -9.71
CA ALA A 54 8.21 13.26 -11.17
C ALA A 54 9.58 13.13 -11.86
N LYS A 55 10.63 13.78 -11.31
CA LYS A 55 12.02 13.62 -11.80
C LYS A 55 12.53 12.18 -11.77
N ARG A 56 11.95 11.33 -10.91
CA ARG A 56 12.32 9.91 -10.74
C ARG A 56 11.39 8.97 -11.52
N GLY A 57 10.55 9.51 -12.41
CA GLY A 57 9.61 8.75 -13.21
C GLY A 57 8.32 8.37 -12.49
N VAL A 58 8.10 8.85 -11.26
CA VAL A 58 6.86 8.61 -10.51
C VAL A 58 5.89 9.76 -10.75
N LYS A 59 5.13 9.66 -11.83
CA LYS A 59 4.06 10.62 -12.15
C LYS A 59 2.84 10.33 -11.29
N VAL A 60 2.65 11.15 -10.25
CA VAL A 60 1.47 11.12 -9.37
C VAL A 60 0.91 12.53 -9.20
N HIS A 61 -0.39 12.62 -8.92
CA HIS A 61 -1.01 13.89 -8.59
C HIS A 61 -0.57 14.35 -7.19
N TRP A 62 -0.49 15.67 -6.98
CA TRP A 62 -0.05 16.23 -5.70
C TRP A 62 -0.98 15.81 -4.53
N THR A 63 -2.28 15.60 -4.79
CA THR A 63 -3.21 15.09 -3.76
C THR A 63 -2.90 13.66 -3.33
N THR A 64 -2.29 12.84 -4.21
CA THR A 64 -1.81 11.50 -3.84
C THR A 64 -0.65 11.60 -2.87
N VAL A 65 0.28 12.53 -3.12
CA VAL A 65 1.40 12.82 -2.20
C VAL A 65 0.85 13.36 -0.89
N LYS A 66 -0.11 14.31 -0.92
CA LYS A 66 -0.79 14.82 0.28
C LYS A 66 -1.40 13.70 1.11
N ARG A 67 -2.27 12.87 0.52
CA ARG A 67 -2.93 11.75 1.21
C ARG A 67 -1.92 10.76 1.77
N TRP A 68 -0.81 10.54 1.07
CA TRP A 68 0.23 9.65 1.55
C TRP A 68 0.99 10.24 2.73
N ILE A 69 1.36 11.53 2.68
CA ILE A 69 2.00 12.26 3.78
C ILE A 69 1.07 12.31 5.00
N ASP A 70 -0.18 12.73 4.83
CA ASP A 70 -1.16 12.83 5.92
C ASP A 70 -1.42 11.47 6.62
N LYS A 71 -1.15 10.34 5.95
CA LYS A 71 -1.29 8.98 6.50
C LYS A 71 0.01 8.42 7.09
N ASN A 72 1.18 8.81 6.56
CA ASN A 72 2.44 8.10 6.80
C ASN A 72 3.57 8.99 7.29
N ALA A 73 3.46 10.31 7.33
CA ALA A 73 4.50 11.22 7.81
C ALA A 73 4.22 11.68 9.24
#